data_AF-A0A0F8XD90-F1
#
_entry.id   AF-A0A0F8XD90-F1
#
_cell.length_a   1.000
_cell.length_b   1.000
_cell.length_c   1.000
_cell.angle_alpha   90.00
_cell.angle_beta   90.00
_cell.angle_gamma   90.00
#
_symmetry.space_group_name_H-M   'P 1'
#
loop_
_entity.id
_entity.type
_entity.pdbx_description
1 polymer ?
#
loop_
_entity_poly.entity_id
_entity_poly.type
_entity_poly.pdbx_seq_one_letter_code
_entity_poly.pdbx_strand_id
1 'polypeptide(L)'
;MEKYAEQSLDIIRQNKLLSTEDFDGLVEIKEELNHTFAVSQVFRSRVEMEVSVLNDVKHPTPDAKYWQSIREQNVHFGELVSLSYEYRKTIQKIKILEAEISALQDQKSRNKESYQDKLTDAEVEIKKIDIERTNWTLLQMTKTAKDRIREVLNWHEIMELLKPQMKYSIDTYEEHQWVSYRHRFKNQLQAVIDTKANVGSAEAGNMVGLYSTMERVTKEREQEKSLNDSNHKPELKEE
;
A
#
# COMPACT_ATOMS: atom_id res chain seq x y z
N MET A 1 17.69 11.63 3.27
CA MET A 1 17.56 10.98 1.95
C MET A 1 18.58 11.52 0.95
N GLU A 2 19.16 12.70 1.18
CA GLU A 2 20.17 13.36 0.31
C GLU A 2 21.47 12.57 0.03
N LYS A 3 21.68 11.41 0.67
CA LYS A 3 22.91 10.61 0.49
C LYS A 3 22.67 9.21 -0.06
N TYR A 4 21.50 8.97 -0.67
CA TYR A 4 21.15 7.67 -1.24
C TYR A 4 22.18 7.23 -2.28
N ALA A 5 22.40 8.05 -3.31
CA ALA A 5 23.29 7.70 -4.40
C ALA A 5 24.75 7.63 -3.93
N GLU A 6 25.17 8.47 -2.98
CA GLU A 6 26.51 8.39 -2.38
C GLU A 6 26.75 7.03 -1.73
N GLN A 7 25.84 6.61 -0.85
CA GLN A 7 25.94 5.34 -0.15
C GLN A 7 25.88 4.15 -1.11
N SER A 8 25.02 4.21 -2.14
CA SER A 8 24.92 3.16 -3.15
C SER A 8 26.15 3.07 -4.03
N LEU A 9 26.68 4.21 -4.50
CA LEU A 9 27.88 4.26 -5.34
C LEU A 9 29.10 3.76 -4.56
N ASP A 10 29.22 4.10 -3.27
CA ASP A 10 30.29 3.59 -2.42
C ASP A 10 30.25 2.05 -2.32
N ILE A 11 29.07 1.46 -2.09
CA ILE A 11 28.89 -0.01 -2.05
C ILE A 11 29.28 -0.65 -3.40
N ILE A 12 28.86 -0.06 -4.51
CA ILE A 12 29.18 -0.55 -5.86
C ILE A 12 30.69 -0.48 -6.11
N ARG A 13 31.35 0.59 -5.65
CA ARG A 13 32.79 0.81 -5.84
C ARG A 13 33.68 -0.20 -5.13
N GLN A 14 33.20 -0.81 -4.04
CA GLN A 14 33.96 -1.78 -3.25
C GLN A 14 34.25 -3.10 -4.01
N ASN A 15 33.64 -3.33 -5.18
CA ASN A 15 33.81 -4.54 -5.96
C ASN A 15 34.27 -4.25 -7.40
N LYS A 16 34.83 -5.26 -8.06
CA LYS A 16 35.27 -5.19 -9.47
C LYS A 16 34.19 -5.68 -10.45
N LEU A 17 32.91 -5.55 -10.07
CA LEU A 17 31.80 -6.06 -10.88
C LEU A 17 31.62 -5.23 -12.15
N LEU A 18 31.83 -3.91 -12.05
CA LEU A 18 31.67 -2.96 -13.14
C LEU A 18 33.02 -2.54 -13.70
N SER A 19 33.05 -2.21 -14.99
CA SER A 19 34.20 -1.50 -15.56
C SER A 19 34.27 -0.08 -14.99
N THR A 20 35.44 0.54 -15.05
CA THR A 20 35.60 1.94 -14.62
C THR A 20 34.67 2.86 -15.41
N GLU A 21 34.50 2.61 -16.71
CA GLU A 21 33.66 3.43 -17.58
C GLU A 21 32.16 3.30 -17.23
N ASP A 22 31.69 2.10 -16.91
CA ASP A 22 30.31 1.90 -16.43
C ASP A 22 30.09 2.62 -15.08
N PHE A 23 31.08 2.58 -14.19
CA PHE A 23 30.99 3.25 -12.88
C PHE A 23 30.99 4.77 -13.02
N ASP A 24 31.86 5.32 -13.87
CA ASP A 24 31.95 6.76 -14.12
C ASP A 24 30.63 7.29 -14.70
N GLY A 25 29.99 6.54 -15.60
CA GLY A 25 28.65 6.86 -16.09
C GLY A 25 27.59 6.96 -14.98
N LEU A 26 27.66 6.11 -13.95
CA LEU A 26 26.75 6.21 -12.78
C LEU A 26 27.07 7.43 -11.89
N VAL A 27 28.35 7.80 -11.77
CA VAL A 27 28.78 8.99 -11.02
C VAL A 27 28.29 10.27 -11.70
N GLU A 28 28.33 10.33 -13.03
CA GLU A 28 27.84 11.47 -13.80
C GLU A 28 26.35 11.76 -13.55
N ILE A 29 25.53 10.71 -13.41
CA ILE A 29 24.08 10.83 -13.18
C ILE A 29 23.68 10.79 -11.69
N LYS A 30 24.64 10.89 -10.76
CA LYS A 30 24.39 10.76 -9.30
C LYS A 30 23.25 11.63 -8.77
N GLU A 31 23.19 12.90 -9.19
CA GLU A 31 22.13 13.82 -8.74
C GLU A 31 20.75 13.41 -9.28
N GLU A 32 20.69 12.90 -10.51
CA GLU A 32 19.47 12.32 -11.07
C GLU A 32 19.04 11.06 -10.30
N LEU A 33 19.99 10.20 -9.91
CA LEU A 33 19.70 9.00 -9.11
C LEU A 33 19.16 9.36 -7.71
N ASN A 34 19.74 10.37 -7.06
CA ASN A 34 19.24 10.92 -5.79
C ASN A 34 17.83 11.48 -5.94
N HIS A 35 17.60 12.28 -6.98
CA HIS A 35 16.29 12.87 -7.26
C HIS A 35 15.27 11.75 -7.54
N THR A 36 15.60 10.82 -8.42
CA THR A 36 14.76 9.66 -8.77
C THR A 36 14.41 8.86 -7.53
N PHE A 37 15.37 8.57 -6.65
CA PHE A 37 15.07 7.87 -5.41
C PHE A 37 14.11 8.65 -4.50
N ALA A 38 14.24 9.98 -4.44
CA ALA A 38 13.38 10.83 -3.63
C ALA A 38 11.95 10.98 -4.18
N VAL A 39 11.76 11.00 -5.51
CA VAL A 39 10.46 11.27 -6.15
C VAL A 39 9.74 10.03 -6.69
N SER A 40 10.46 8.93 -6.92
CA SER A 40 9.85 7.68 -7.40
C SER A 40 8.88 7.14 -6.36
N GLN A 41 7.61 7.11 -6.76
CA GLN A 41 6.52 6.62 -5.92
C GLN A 41 6.57 5.09 -5.83
N VAL A 42 6.45 4.56 -4.63
CA VAL A 42 6.32 3.12 -4.36
C VAL A 42 4.86 2.67 -4.49
N PHE A 43 3.92 3.55 -4.14
CA PHE A 43 2.48 3.29 -4.18
C PHE A 43 1.77 4.22 -5.15
N ARG A 44 0.47 3.96 -5.35
CA ARG A 44 -0.39 4.62 -6.34
C ARG A 44 -0.37 6.15 -6.19
N SER A 45 -0.45 6.85 -7.31
CA SER A 45 -0.68 8.30 -7.30
C SER A 45 -2.11 8.62 -6.83
N ARG A 46 -2.34 9.88 -6.44
CA ARG A 46 -3.68 10.37 -6.06
C ARG A 46 -4.72 10.13 -7.16
N VAL A 47 -4.33 10.31 -8.42
CA VAL A 47 -5.22 10.06 -9.57
C VAL A 47 -5.59 8.58 -9.66
N GLU A 48 -4.64 7.67 -9.47
CA GLU A 48 -4.93 6.23 -9.48
C GLU A 48 -5.82 5.81 -8.31
N MET A 49 -5.68 6.44 -7.14
CA MET A 49 -6.59 6.24 -6.01
C MET A 49 -8.04 6.60 -6.40
N GLU A 50 -8.24 7.79 -6.98
CA GLU A 50 -9.58 8.29 -7.32
C GLU A 50 -10.20 7.62 -8.56
N VAL A 51 -9.40 7.33 -9.58
CA VAL A 51 -9.88 6.85 -10.88
C VAL A 51 -9.83 5.33 -10.99
N SER A 52 -8.77 4.69 -10.50
CA SER A 52 -8.59 3.24 -10.64
C SER A 52 -9.19 2.47 -9.47
N VAL A 53 -8.83 2.85 -8.23
CA VAL A 53 -9.34 2.16 -7.03
C VAL A 53 -10.81 2.49 -6.82
N LEU A 54 -11.19 3.76 -6.90
CA LEU A 54 -12.55 4.26 -6.66
C LEU A 54 -13.40 4.40 -7.93
N ASN A 55 -13.11 3.60 -8.97
CA ASN A 55 -13.84 3.65 -10.23
C ASN A 55 -15.35 3.41 -10.06
N ASP A 56 -16.15 4.03 -10.94
CA ASP A 56 -17.62 4.00 -10.85
C ASP A 56 -18.23 2.63 -11.21
N VAL A 57 -17.47 1.72 -11.81
CA VAL A 57 -17.96 0.34 -12.04
C VAL A 57 -18.00 -0.42 -10.72
N LYS A 58 -16.96 -0.32 -9.89
CA LYS A 58 -16.83 -1.06 -8.62
C LYS A 58 -17.41 -0.30 -7.43
N HIS A 59 -17.24 1.03 -7.40
CA HIS A 59 -17.64 1.91 -6.30
C HIS A 59 -18.52 3.06 -6.82
N PRO A 60 -19.74 2.78 -7.28
CA PRO A 60 -20.58 3.73 -8.02
C PRO A 60 -21.18 4.88 -7.18
N THR A 61 -21.02 4.86 -5.87
CA THR A 61 -21.69 5.80 -4.94
C THR A 61 -20.65 6.42 -4.01
N PRO A 62 -20.83 7.68 -3.56
CA PRO A 62 -19.94 8.30 -2.57
C PRO A 62 -19.70 7.42 -1.34
N ASP A 63 -20.75 6.79 -0.81
CA ASP A 63 -20.65 5.90 0.36
C ASP A 63 -19.76 4.68 0.08
N ALA A 64 -19.92 4.01 -1.07
CA ALA A 64 -19.07 2.88 -1.44
C ALA A 64 -17.62 3.27 -1.68
N LYS A 65 -17.37 4.50 -2.16
CA LYS A 65 -16.02 5.04 -2.30
C LYS A 65 -15.41 5.33 -0.93
N TYR A 66 -16.17 5.95 -0.03
CA TYR A 66 -15.75 6.26 1.34
C TYR A 66 -15.32 5.00 2.09
N TRP A 67 -16.17 3.97 2.09
CA TRP A 67 -15.84 2.71 2.77
C TRP A 67 -14.70 1.93 2.09
N GLN A 68 -14.50 2.09 0.79
CA GLN A 68 -13.30 1.58 0.13
C GLN A 68 -12.06 2.34 0.58
N SER A 69 -12.13 3.68 0.70
CA SER A 69 -11.04 4.50 1.23
C SER A 69 -10.69 4.15 2.68
N ILE A 70 -11.68 3.86 3.54
CA ILE A 70 -11.44 3.34 4.91
C ILE A 70 -10.62 2.06 4.85
N ARG A 71 -11.00 1.10 4.00
CA ARG A 71 -10.27 -0.17 3.88
C ARG A 71 -8.83 0.05 3.43
N GLU A 72 -8.61 0.82 2.38
CA GLU A 72 -7.26 1.09 1.88
C GLU A 72 -6.42 1.86 2.91
N GLN A 73 -7.00 2.87 3.58
CA GLN A 73 -6.31 3.59 4.66
C GLN A 73 -5.89 2.64 5.79
N ASN A 74 -6.79 1.77 6.23
CA ASN A 74 -6.50 0.81 7.30
C ASN A 74 -5.42 -0.19 6.89
N VAL A 75 -5.40 -0.64 5.64
CA VAL A 75 -4.31 -1.49 5.11
C VAL A 75 -2.98 -0.76 5.20
N HIS A 76 -2.88 0.47 4.68
CA HIS A 76 -1.61 1.21 4.72
C HIS A 76 -1.16 1.53 6.15
N PHE A 77 -2.08 1.84 7.06
CA PHE A 77 -1.79 2.09 8.46
C PHE A 77 -1.32 0.81 9.19
N GLY A 78 -2.04 -0.31 9.03
CA GLY A 78 -1.66 -1.59 9.61
C GLY A 78 -0.30 -2.07 9.12
N GLU A 79 -0.02 -1.92 7.82
CA GLU A 79 1.29 -2.22 7.25
C GLU A 79 2.41 -1.30 7.76
N LEU A 80 2.11 -0.02 8.04
CA LEU A 80 3.07 0.90 8.65
C LEU A 80 3.42 0.45 10.08
N VAL A 81 2.44 -0.03 10.85
CA VAL A 81 2.66 -0.61 12.18
C VAL A 81 3.54 -1.86 12.08
N SER A 82 3.23 -2.80 11.18
CA SER A 82 4.04 -4.00 10.94
C SER A 82 5.48 -3.65 10.55
N LEU A 83 5.66 -2.69 9.63
CA LEU A 83 6.96 -2.19 9.20
C LEU A 83 7.76 -1.60 10.38
N SER A 84 7.10 -0.94 11.34
CA SER A 84 7.77 -0.38 12.52
C SER A 84 8.36 -1.45 13.45
N TYR A 85 7.71 -2.61 13.56
CA TYR A 85 8.24 -3.74 14.33
C TYR A 85 9.46 -4.34 13.62
N GLU A 86 9.35 -4.58 12.32
CA GLU A 86 10.45 -5.13 11.53
C GLU A 86 11.65 -4.19 11.48
N TYR A 87 11.43 -2.87 11.41
CA TYR A 87 12.50 -1.88 11.41
C TYR A 87 13.33 -1.95 12.69
N ARG A 88 12.66 -2.02 13.85
CA ARG A 88 13.33 -2.15 15.16
C ARG A 88 14.06 -3.48 15.31
N LYS A 89 13.48 -4.59 14.85
CA LYS A 89 14.17 -5.90 14.82
C LYS A 89 15.43 -5.82 13.96
N THR A 90 15.34 -5.16 12.81
CA THR A 90 16.45 -5.02 11.86
C THR A 90 17.60 -4.20 12.46
N ILE A 91 17.32 -3.16 13.24
CA ILE A 91 18.34 -2.46 14.02
C ILE A 91 19.02 -3.39 15.03
N GLN A 92 18.30 -4.27 15.72
CA GLN A 92 18.93 -5.21 16.65
C GLN A 92 19.80 -6.24 15.93
N LYS A 93 19.44 -6.65 14.70
CA LYS A 93 20.28 -7.55 13.89
C LYS A 93 21.65 -6.94 13.61
N ILE A 94 21.71 -5.63 13.34
CA ILE A 94 23.01 -4.93 13.18
C ILE A 94 23.85 -5.06 14.45
N LYS A 95 23.27 -4.81 15.62
CA LYS A 95 23.99 -4.95 16.90
C LYS A 95 24.49 -6.36 17.17
N ILE A 96 23.72 -7.38 16.77
CA ILE A 96 24.14 -8.78 16.87
C ILE A 96 25.36 -9.02 15.98
N LEU A 97 25.32 -8.57 14.71
CA LEU A 97 26.45 -8.70 13.79
C LEU A 97 27.70 -7.96 14.30
N GLU A 98 27.54 -6.76 14.87
CA GLU A 98 28.63 -5.99 15.49
C GLU A 98 29.25 -6.76 16.66
N ALA A 99 28.44 -7.35 17.53
CA ALA A 99 28.92 -8.15 18.66
C ALA A 99 29.64 -9.43 18.19
N GLU A 100 29.13 -10.09 17.15
CA GLU A 100 29.77 -11.26 16.54
C GLU A 100 31.13 -10.90 15.91
N ILE A 101 31.25 -9.73 15.27
CA ILE A 101 32.53 -9.23 14.76
C ILE A 101 33.53 -9.04 15.91
N SER A 102 33.13 -8.38 17.01
CA SER A 102 34.00 -8.22 18.18
C SER A 102 34.45 -9.57 18.75
N ALA A 103 33.53 -10.53 18.89
CA ALA A 103 33.86 -11.86 19.40
C ALA A 103 34.85 -12.61 18.50
N LEU A 104 34.71 -12.51 17.17
CA LEU A 104 35.66 -13.08 16.21
C LEU A 104 37.04 -12.41 16.29
N GLN A 105 37.07 -11.10 16.47
CA GLN A 105 38.32 -10.35 16.62
C GLN A 105 39.06 -10.69 17.92
N ASP A 106 38.32 -10.90 19.01
CA ASP A 106 38.90 -11.29 20.31
C ASP A 106 39.50 -12.72 20.28
N GLN A 107 38.97 -13.59 19.43
CA GLN A 107 39.48 -14.96 19.24
C GLN A 107 40.73 -15.03 18.36
N LYS A 108 41.12 -13.91 17.71
CA LYS A 108 42.26 -13.89 16.80
C LYS A 108 43.56 -14.15 17.55
N SER A 109 44.36 -15.09 17.05
CA SER A 109 45.63 -15.47 17.68
C SER A 109 46.68 -14.36 17.51
N ARG A 110 47.69 -14.28 18.40
CA ARG A 110 48.80 -13.31 18.25
C ARG A 110 49.69 -13.58 17.03
N ASN A 111 49.57 -14.76 16.39
CA ASN A 111 50.35 -15.17 15.22
C ASN A 111 49.55 -14.96 13.92
N LYS A 112 49.64 -13.72 13.39
CA LYS A 112 48.86 -13.14 12.27
C LYS A 112 48.84 -13.88 10.91
N GLU A 113 49.54 -15.01 10.74
CA GLU A 113 49.72 -15.67 9.44
C GLU A 113 49.13 -17.09 9.36
N SER A 114 48.42 -17.55 10.38
CA SER A 114 47.75 -18.86 10.34
C SER A 114 46.61 -18.89 9.32
N TYR A 115 46.37 -20.06 8.70
CA TYR A 115 45.16 -20.34 7.90
C TYR A 115 43.89 -19.94 8.67
N GLN A 116 43.86 -20.19 9.98
CA GLN A 116 42.72 -19.88 10.84
C GLN A 116 42.44 -18.37 10.92
N ASP A 117 43.47 -17.52 11.00
CA ASP A 117 43.29 -16.07 11.07
C ASP A 117 42.75 -15.51 9.75
N LYS A 118 43.16 -16.07 8.60
CA LYS A 118 42.62 -15.70 7.29
C LYS A 118 41.13 -16.06 7.15
N LEU A 119 40.73 -17.20 7.71
CA LEU A 119 39.32 -17.61 7.76
C LEU A 119 38.50 -16.65 8.62
N THR A 120 38.99 -16.32 9.83
CA THR A 120 38.35 -15.35 10.72
C THR A 120 38.25 -13.96 10.09
N ASP A 121 39.28 -13.50 9.36
CA ASP A 121 39.24 -12.23 8.63
C ASP A 121 38.16 -12.23 7.53
N ALA A 122 38.02 -13.34 6.80
CA ALA A 122 36.95 -13.48 5.82
C ALA A 122 35.56 -13.49 6.46
N GLU A 123 35.38 -14.16 7.60
CA GLU A 123 34.11 -14.19 8.34
C GLU A 123 33.72 -12.81 8.88
N VAL A 124 34.68 -12.06 9.42
CA VAL A 124 34.48 -10.67 9.84
C VAL A 124 34.04 -9.81 8.67
N GLU A 125 34.67 -9.96 7.51
CA GLU A 125 34.32 -9.19 6.32
C GLU A 125 32.93 -9.52 5.79
N ILE A 126 32.55 -10.81 5.76
CA ILE A 126 31.18 -11.24 5.43
C ILE A 126 30.16 -10.56 6.35
N LYS A 127 30.43 -10.51 7.66
CA LYS A 127 29.52 -9.86 8.62
C LYS A 127 29.42 -8.35 8.43
N LYS A 128 30.49 -7.67 8.02
CA LYS A 128 30.42 -6.23 7.67
C LYS A 128 29.56 -6.01 6.43
N ILE A 129 29.71 -6.84 5.40
CA ILE A 129 28.84 -6.81 4.20
C ILE A 129 27.37 -7.03 4.60
N ASP A 130 27.11 -7.93 5.55
CA ASP A 130 25.77 -8.14 6.09
C ASP A 130 25.22 -6.91 6.82
N ILE A 131 26.06 -6.18 7.57
CA ILE A 131 25.69 -4.90 8.19
C ILE A 131 25.34 -3.86 7.12
N GLU A 132 26.17 -3.70 6.09
CA GLU A 132 25.92 -2.76 4.98
C GLU A 132 24.60 -3.07 4.26
N ARG A 133 24.36 -4.34 3.92
CA ARG A 133 23.10 -4.82 3.33
C ARG A 133 21.91 -4.56 4.25
N THR A 134 22.09 -4.71 5.56
CA THR A 134 21.04 -4.45 6.54
C THR A 134 20.74 -2.94 6.64
N ASN A 135 21.76 -2.08 6.61
CA ASN A 135 21.59 -0.63 6.55
C ASN A 135 20.85 -0.19 5.27
N TRP A 136 21.18 -0.79 4.13
CA TRP A 136 20.44 -0.58 2.89
C TRP A 136 18.95 -0.93 3.03
N THR A 137 18.66 -2.06 3.69
CA THR A 137 17.28 -2.48 3.96
C THR A 137 16.55 -1.45 4.83
N LEU A 138 17.19 -0.92 5.88
CA LEU A 138 16.61 0.15 6.71
C LEU A 138 16.31 1.42 5.91
N LEU A 139 17.16 1.79 4.94
CA LEU A 139 16.93 2.93 4.06
C LEU A 139 15.69 2.71 3.18
N GLN A 140 15.54 1.53 2.58
CA GLN A 140 14.36 1.18 1.78
C GLN A 140 13.09 1.17 2.64
N MET A 141 13.13 0.58 3.84
CA MET A 141 12.01 0.60 4.78
C MET A 141 11.59 2.03 5.12
N THR A 142 12.55 2.94 5.29
CA THR A 142 12.26 4.36 5.56
C THR A 142 11.55 5.02 4.38
N LYS A 143 11.97 4.74 3.14
CA LYS A 143 11.28 5.22 1.95
C LYS A 143 9.86 4.69 1.87
N THR A 144 9.67 3.38 2.03
CA THR A 144 8.35 2.76 2.03
C THR A 144 7.45 3.35 3.11
N ALA A 145 7.98 3.61 4.32
CA ALA A 145 7.22 4.21 5.40
C ALA A 145 6.69 5.62 5.04
N LYS A 146 7.52 6.46 4.41
CA LYS A 146 7.11 7.80 3.95
C LYS A 146 5.97 7.73 2.95
N ASP A 147 6.08 6.83 1.97
CA ASP A 147 5.03 6.69 0.96
C ASP A 147 3.74 6.12 1.56
N ARG A 148 3.82 5.19 2.54
CA ARG A 148 2.63 4.71 3.28
C ARG A 148 1.94 5.84 4.06
N ILE A 149 2.71 6.74 4.69
CA ILE A 149 2.14 7.92 5.38
C ILE A 149 1.40 8.79 4.36
N ARG A 150 2.00 9.05 3.20
CA ARG A 150 1.33 9.78 2.11
C ARG A 150 0.03 9.10 1.68
N GLU A 151 0.01 7.78 1.50
CA GLU A 151 -1.22 7.03 1.19
C GLU A 151 -2.30 7.25 2.24
N VAL A 152 -1.96 7.10 3.53
CA VAL A 152 -2.91 7.28 4.64
C VAL A 152 -3.52 8.68 4.64
N LEU A 153 -2.70 9.71 4.40
CA LEU A 153 -3.14 11.11 4.33
C LEU A 153 -3.99 11.39 3.08
N ASN A 154 -3.60 10.87 1.92
CA ASN A 154 -4.40 11.01 0.70
C ASN A 154 -5.77 10.33 0.86
N TRP A 155 -5.82 9.13 1.45
CA TRP A 155 -7.10 8.46 1.73
C TRP A 155 -7.96 9.27 2.70
N HIS A 156 -7.35 9.89 3.71
CA HIS A 156 -8.06 10.79 4.63
C HIS A 156 -8.71 11.95 3.88
N GLU A 157 -7.96 12.65 3.03
CA GLU A 157 -8.50 13.77 2.24
C GLU A 157 -9.64 13.34 1.31
N ILE A 158 -9.48 12.20 0.63
CA ILE A 158 -10.56 11.64 -0.23
C ILE A 158 -11.82 11.40 0.60
N MET A 159 -11.68 10.81 1.80
CA MET A 159 -12.81 10.56 2.68
C MET A 159 -13.52 11.85 3.10
N GLU A 160 -12.78 12.91 3.45
CA GLU A 160 -13.38 14.21 3.80
C GLU A 160 -14.15 14.83 2.62
N LEU A 161 -13.66 14.66 1.39
CA LEU A 161 -14.36 15.14 0.18
C LEU A 161 -15.65 14.35 -0.12
N LEU A 162 -15.71 13.08 0.29
CA LEU A 162 -16.87 12.20 0.06
C LEU A 162 -17.98 12.40 1.10
N LYS A 163 -17.64 12.68 2.36
CA LYS A 163 -18.61 12.82 3.47
C LYS A 163 -19.81 13.72 3.16
N PRO A 164 -19.66 14.93 2.56
CA PRO A 164 -20.81 15.80 2.27
C PRO A 164 -21.78 15.23 1.22
N GLN A 165 -21.34 14.25 0.42
CA GLN A 165 -22.10 13.64 -0.66
C GLN A 165 -22.72 12.29 -0.26
N MET A 166 -22.37 11.78 0.93
CA MET A 166 -22.86 10.51 1.44
C MET A 166 -24.31 10.61 1.89
N LYS A 167 -25.02 9.49 1.80
CA LYS A 167 -26.39 9.35 2.28
C LYS A 167 -26.49 8.61 3.61
N TYR A 168 -25.51 7.76 3.90
CA TYR A 168 -25.53 6.84 5.04
C TYR A 168 -24.51 7.22 6.11
N SER A 169 -24.64 6.62 7.30
CA SER A 169 -23.76 6.91 8.42
C SER A 169 -22.31 6.49 8.15
N ILE A 170 -21.37 7.26 8.70
CA ILE A 170 -19.95 6.91 8.73
C ILE A 170 -19.62 5.80 9.74
N ASP A 171 -20.55 5.49 10.64
CA ASP A 171 -20.34 4.51 11.71
C ASP A 171 -20.90 3.12 11.35
N THR A 172 -21.63 2.98 10.24
CA THR A 172 -22.31 1.73 9.88
C THR A 172 -22.03 1.33 8.44
N TYR A 173 -21.16 0.32 8.27
CA TYR A 173 -20.70 -0.15 6.97
C TYR A 173 -21.79 -0.75 6.07
N GLU A 174 -22.82 -1.37 6.65
CA GLU A 174 -23.76 -2.18 5.85
C GLU A 174 -24.84 -1.35 5.14
N GLU A 175 -25.16 -0.15 5.63
CA GLU A 175 -26.36 0.58 5.20
C GLU A 175 -26.35 0.97 3.73
N HIS A 176 -25.17 1.31 3.21
CA HIS A 176 -24.98 1.74 1.83
C HIS A 176 -24.97 0.57 0.82
N GLN A 177 -24.78 -0.67 1.30
CA GLN A 177 -24.43 -1.79 0.44
C GLN A 177 -25.53 -2.10 -0.57
N TRP A 178 -26.79 -2.09 -0.15
CA TRP A 178 -27.92 -2.41 -1.02
C TRP A 178 -27.98 -1.50 -2.25
N VAL A 179 -27.83 -0.19 -2.04
CA VAL A 179 -27.83 0.81 -3.10
C VAL A 179 -26.58 0.70 -3.96
N SER A 180 -25.40 0.61 -3.34
CA SER A 180 -24.14 0.56 -4.08
C SER A 180 -23.98 -0.71 -4.93
N TYR A 181 -24.36 -1.88 -4.42
CA TYR A 181 -24.31 -3.13 -5.19
C TYR A 181 -25.31 -3.15 -6.34
N ARG A 182 -26.50 -2.58 -6.14
CA ARG A 182 -27.48 -2.40 -7.22
C ARG A 182 -26.86 -1.60 -8.39
N HIS A 183 -26.26 -0.44 -8.09
CA HIS A 183 -25.58 0.37 -9.11
C HIS A 183 -24.37 -0.34 -9.73
N ARG A 184 -23.58 -1.06 -8.93
CA ARG A 184 -22.40 -1.80 -9.41
C ARG A 184 -22.79 -2.85 -10.43
N PHE A 185 -23.76 -3.71 -10.11
CA PHE A 185 -24.19 -4.76 -11.03
C PHE A 185 -24.85 -4.18 -12.29
N LYS A 186 -25.58 -3.07 -12.16
CA LYS A 186 -26.08 -2.32 -13.33
C LYS A 186 -24.94 -1.85 -14.23
N ASN A 187 -23.92 -1.20 -13.66
CA ASN A 187 -22.78 -0.67 -14.41
C ASN A 187 -21.95 -1.78 -15.07
N GLN A 188 -21.77 -2.91 -14.37
CA GLN A 188 -21.08 -4.09 -14.94
C GLN A 188 -21.84 -4.69 -16.11
N LEU A 189 -23.16 -4.86 -15.99
CA LEU A 189 -24.01 -5.36 -17.07
C LEU A 189 -23.98 -4.41 -18.27
N GLN A 190 -24.10 -3.11 -18.02
CA GLN A 190 -24.07 -2.09 -19.07
C GLN A 190 -22.70 -2.08 -19.79
N ALA A 191 -21.60 -2.17 -19.06
CA ALA A 191 -20.27 -2.23 -19.66
C ALA A 191 -20.13 -3.43 -20.62
N VAL A 192 -20.63 -4.61 -20.22
CA VAL A 192 -20.63 -5.80 -21.09
C VAL A 192 -21.43 -5.58 -22.37
N ILE A 193 -22.62 -4.98 -22.25
CA ILE A 193 -23.50 -4.67 -23.37
C ILE A 193 -22.82 -3.67 -24.32
N ASP A 194 -22.28 -2.58 -23.78
CA ASP A 194 -21.69 -1.49 -24.54
C ASP A 194 -20.42 -1.92 -25.28
N THR A 195 -19.57 -2.72 -24.65
CA THR A 195 -18.34 -3.22 -25.27
C THR A 195 -18.57 -4.40 -26.20
N LYS A 196 -19.80 -4.92 -26.28
CA LYS A 196 -20.12 -6.21 -26.95
C LYS A 196 -19.13 -7.30 -26.52
N ALA A 197 -18.78 -7.32 -25.24
CA ALA A 197 -17.80 -8.27 -24.73
C ALA A 197 -18.30 -9.69 -24.99
N ASN A 198 -17.41 -10.57 -25.46
CA ASN A 198 -17.75 -11.99 -25.62
C ASN A 198 -17.71 -12.66 -24.24
N VAL A 199 -18.79 -12.51 -23.48
CA VAL A 199 -18.95 -13.06 -22.14
C VAL A 199 -19.65 -14.43 -22.24
N GLY A 200 -19.16 -15.43 -21.51
CA GLY A 200 -19.79 -16.75 -21.50
C GLY A 200 -21.24 -16.68 -21.01
N SER A 201 -22.12 -17.54 -21.55
CA SER A 201 -23.55 -17.55 -21.22
C SER A 201 -23.83 -17.71 -19.71
N ALA A 202 -23.01 -18.50 -19.01
CA ALA A 202 -23.11 -18.67 -17.56
C ALA A 202 -22.77 -17.39 -16.78
N GLU A 203 -21.75 -16.65 -17.21
CA GLU A 203 -21.32 -15.41 -16.57
C GLU A 203 -22.31 -14.27 -16.86
N ALA A 204 -22.81 -14.18 -18.09
CA ALA A 204 -23.90 -13.28 -18.45
C ALA A 204 -25.17 -13.56 -17.62
N GLY A 205 -25.55 -14.83 -17.47
CA GLY A 205 -26.67 -15.25 -16.63
C GLY A 205 -26.49 -14.87 -15.15
N ASN A 206 -25.28 -15.01 -14.62
CA ASN A 206 -24.95 -14.59 -13.26
C ASN A 206 -25.10 -13.07 -13.07
N MET A 207 -24.52 -12.26 -13.96
CA MET A 207 -24.63 -10.80 -13.89
C MET A 207 -26.09 -10.31 -13.91
N VAL A 208 -26.91 -10.91 -14.79
CA VAL A 208 -28.36 -10.62 -14.86
C VAL A 208 -29.07 -11.04 -13.57
N GLY A 209 -28.77 -12.22 -13.04
CA GLY A 209 -29.36 -12.71 -11.79
C GLY A 209 -29.01 -11.84 -10.57
N LEU A 210 -27.75 -11.43 -10.45
CA LEU A 210 -27.28 -10.53 -9.39
C LEU A 210 -27.97 -9.17 -9.47
N TYR A 211 -27.99 -8.54 -10.65
CA TYR A 211 -28.66 -7.25 -10.82
C TYR A 211 -30.17 -7.35 -10.51
N SER A 212 -30.84 -8.37 -11.05
CA SER A 212 -32.30 -8.56 -10.86
C SER A 212 -32.65 -8.77 -9.39
N THR A 213 -31.83 -9.54 -8.66
CA THR A 213 -32.03 -9.76 -7.21
C THR A 213 -31.83 -8.46 -6.43
N MET A 214 -30.77 -7.71 -6.72
CA MET A 214 -30.53 -6.42 -6.05
C MET A 214 -31.61 -5.39 -6.35
N GLU A 215 -32.08 -5.32 -7.60
CA GLU A 215 -33.17 -4.44 -8.02
C GLU A 215 -34.45 -4.74 -7.23
N ARG A 216 -34.81 -6.02 -7.08
CA ARG A 216 -35.98 -6.45 -6.32
C ARG A 216 -35.86 -6.11 -4.83
N VAL A 217 -34.78 -6.55 -4.18
CA VAL A 217 -34.58 -6.35 -2.73
C VAL A 217 -34.47 -4.87 -2.36
N THR A 218 -33.84 -4.06 -3.21
CA THR A 218 -33.74 -2.61 -2.95
C THR A 218 -35.11 -1.94 -3.00
N LYS A 219 -35.97 -2.31 -3.95
CA LYS A 219 -37.34 -1.79 -4.05
C LYS A 219 -38.21 -2.21 -2.86
N GLU A 220 -38.13 -3.47 -2.45
CA GLU A 220 -38.85 -3.99 -1.27
C GLU A 220 -38.48 -3.16 -0.01
N ARG A 221 -37.19 -2.90 0.20
CA ARG A 221 -36.70 -2.09 1.34
C ARG A 221 -37.08 -0.61 1.25
N GLU A 222 -37.07 -0.02 0.06
CA GLU A 222 -37.51 1.36 -0.14
C GLU A 222 -39.01 1.51 0.18
N GLN A 223 -39.82 0.52 -0.20
CA GLN A 223 -41.25 0.46 0.13
C GLN A 223 -41.48 0.31 1.64
N GLU A 224 -40.78 -0.62 2.30
CA GLU A 224 -40.85 -0.80 3.77
C GLU A 224 -40.49 0.49 4.53
N LYS A 225 -39.43 1.20 4.10
CA LYS A 225 -39.06 2.49 4.70
C LYS A 225 -40.16 3.54 4.53
N SER A 226 -40.73 3.67 3.33
CA SER A 226 -41.81 4.63 3.08
C SER A 226 -43.09 4.35 3.88
N LEU A 227 -43.41 3.07 4.11
CA LEU A 227 -44.52 2.63 4.97
C LEU A 227 -44.25 2.93 6.44
N ASN A 228 -43.03 2.74 6.92
CA ASN A 228 -42.66 3.07 8.30
C ASN A 228 -42.63 4.58 8.56
N ASP A 229 -42.13 5.38 7.61
CA ASP A 229 -42.08 6.84 7.74
C ASP A 229 -43.48 7.48 7.69
N SER A 230 -44.41 6.88 6.93
CA SER A 230 -45.81 7.35 6.85
C SER A 230 -46.63 7.04 8.11
N ASN A 231 -46.31 5.94 8.81
CA ASN A 231 -46.94 5.56 10.08
C ASN A 231 -46.41 6.34 11.30
N HIS A 232 -45.40 7.20 11.13
CA HIS A 232 -44.78 7.98 12.22
C HIS A 232 -45.12 9.49 12.19
N LYS A 233 -46.09 9.91 11.37
CA LYS A 233 -46.64 11.27 11.49
C LYS A 233 -47.47 11.39 12.78
N PRO A 234 -47.10 12.26 13.75
CA PRO A 234 -47.93 12.47 14.92
C PRO A 234 -49.25 13.08 14.46
N GLU A 235 -50.36 12.47 14.85
CA GLU A 235 -51.68 13.10 14.78
C GLU A 235 -51.58 14.44 15.50
N LEU A 236 -51.62 15.53 14.73
CA LEU A 236 -51.92 16.85 15.25
C LEU A 236 -53.29 16.74 15.90
N LYS A 237 -53.33 16.71 17.23
CA LYS A 237 -54.56 16.90 17.98
C LYS A 237 -55.02 18.32 17.70
N GLU A 238 -56.03 18.44 16.84
CA GLU A 238 -56.81 19.66 16.68
C GLU A 238 -57.48 20.01 18.01
N GLU A 239 -57.53 21.32 18.28
CA GLU A 239 -57.92 22.00 19.52
C GLU A 239 -59.34 21.70 20.02
#